data_AF-A0A965CWY5-F1
#
_entry.id   AF-A0A965CWY5-F1
#
_cell.length_a   1.000
_cell.length_b   1.000
_cell.length_c   1.000
_cell.angle_alpha   90.00
_cell.angle_beta   90.00
_cell.angle_gamma   90.00
#
_symmetry.space_group_name_H-M   'P 1'
#
loop_
_entity.id
_entity.type
_entity.pdbx_description
1 polymer ?
#
loop_
_entity_poly.entity_id
_entity_poly.type
_entity_poly.pdbx_seq_one_letter_code
_entity_poly.pdbx_strand_id
1 'polypeptide(L)'
;MSPQFTRSNIDSGLQFLEKVEQGVESVAAIVPVSFAMKHPQYLFAENIQDFKNNTTRFLLVKSRGELQDYDFTREKTALFVEFQEDRPGLLYKMLSVFNLFGINLCRLESRPSKTTPWMYVFYVDFYNIPESQACLDVLKTSMFNYHILGSYDVYSPEN
;
A
#
# COMPACT_ATOMS: atom_id res chain seq x y z
N MET A 1 38.99 0.57 4.99
CA MET A 1 37.85 0.91 5.85
C MET A 1 36.62 0.27 5.25
N SER A 2 35.77 -0.39 6.05
CA SER A 2 34.48 -0.87 5.56
C SER A 2 33.55 0.33 5.36
N PRO A 3 32.75 0.37 4.29
CA PRO A 3 31.78 1.44 4.09
C PRO A 3 30.79 1.48 5.24
N GLN A 4 30.54 2.68 5.77
CA GLN A 4 29.49 2.90 6.76
C GLN A 4 28.18 3.20 6.03
N PHE A 5 27.24 2.27 6.08
CA PHE A 5 25.94 2.41 5.42
C PHE A 5 24.94 3.16 6.31
N THR A 6 24.13 3.99 5.66
CA THR A 6 22.96 4.66 6.24
C THR A 6 21.73 3.75 6.14
N ARG A 7 20.70 3.99 6.98
CA ARG A 7 19.46 3.18 7.01
C ARG A 7 18.26 3.82 6.28
N SER A 8 18.42 5.01 5.70
CA SER A 8 17.31 5.81 5.15
C SER A 8 17.76 6.57 3.91
N ASN A 9 16.91 6.57 2.86
CA ASN A 9 17.18 7.27 1.60
C ASN A 9 17.21 8.80 1.77
N ILE A 10 16.40 9.33 2.69
CA ILE A 10 16.36 10.77 3.00
C ILE A 10 17.64 11.17 3.72
N ASP A 11 18.02 10.39 4.74
CA ASP A 11 19.21 10.63 5.54
C ASP A 11 20.48 10.51 4.70
N SER A 12 20.46 9.64 3.68
CA SER A 12 21.60 9.42 2.79
C SER A 12 21.98 10.68 2.00
N GLY A 13 20.99 11.41 1.48
CA GLY A 13 21.24 12.66 0.75
C GLY A 13 21.75 13.78 1.64
N LEU A 14 21.15 13.97 2.82
CA LEU A 14 21.57 15.00 3.78
C LEU A 14 22.97 14.75 4.32
N GLN A 15 23.26 13.52 4.77
CA GLN A 15 24.58 13.16 5.29
C GLN A 15 25.67 13.23 4.22
N PHE A 16 25.33 12.98 2.96
CA PHE A 16 26.25 13.19 1.85
C PHE A 16 26.67 14.67 1.76
N LEU A 17 25.71 15.60 1.76
CA LEU A 17 26.02 17.03 1.69
C LEU A 17 26.83 17.51 2.90
N GLU A 18 26.45 17.11 4.12
CA GLU A 18 27.20 17.44 5.34
C GLU A 18 28.66 16.97 5.27
N LYS A 19 28.90 15.74 4.78
CA LYS A 19 30.26 15.19 4.63
C LYS A 19 31.06 15.93 3.56
N VAL A 20 30.43 16.31 2.45
CA VAL A 20 31.07 17.12 1.41
C VAL A 20 31.47 18.49 1.95
N GLU A 21 30.60 19.15 2.73
CA GLU A 21 30.90 20.43 3.38
C GLU A 21 32.04 20.33 4.40
N GLN A 22 32.17 19.19 5.08
CA GLN A 22 33.28 18.88 5.98
C GLN A 22 34.59 18.53 5.25
N GLY A 23 34.60 18.53 3.91
CA GLY A 23 35.78 18.21 3.11
C GLY A 23 36.09 16.70 3.02
N VAL A 24 35.12 15.83 3.29
CA VAL A 24 35.31 14.38 3.16
C VAL A 24 35.26 14.01 1.68
N GLU A 25 36.40 13.59 1.12
CA GLU A 25 36.51 13.27 -0.31
C GLU A 25 35.95 11.89 -0.69
N SER A 26 35.94 10.93 0.25
CA SER A 26 35.48 9.55 0.01
C SER A 26 34.06 9.32 0.54
N VAL A 27 33.08 9.99 -0.07
CA VAL A 27 31.67 9.87 0.28
C VAL A 27 30.80 9.66 -0.95
N ALA A 28 29.78 8.81 -0.83
CA ALA A 28 28.78 8.56 -1.87
C ALA A 28 27.42 8.28 -1.22
N ALA A 29 26.33 8.53 -1.94
CA ALA A 29 24.98 8.21 -1.50
C ALA A 29 24.10 7.73 -2.66
N ILE A 30 23.16 6.84 -2.34
CA ILE A 30 22.11 6.41 -3.26
C ILE A 30 20.85 7.21 -2.89
N VAL A 31 20.35 8.00 -3.83
CA VAL A 31 19.28 8.97 -3.61
C VAL A 31 18.25 8.93 -4.74
N PRO A 32 17.01 9.41 -4.51
CA PRO A 32 16.07 9.66 -5.60
C PRO A 32 16.65 10.64 -6.63
N VAL A 33 16.32 10.44 -7.92
CA VAL A 33 16.80 11.30 -9.01
C VAL A 33 16.47 12.79 -8.77
N SER A 34 15.32 13.09 -8.14
CA SER A 34 14.93 14.46 -7.79
C SER A 34 15.91 15.17 -6.85
N PHE A 35 16.68 14.44 -6.03
CA PHE A 35 17.77 15.00 -5.22
C PHE A 35 18.97 15.34 -6.10
N ALA A 36 19.39 14.42 -6.97
CA ALA A 36 20.50 14.64 -7.90
C ALA A 36 20.23 15.80 -8.87
N MET A 37 18.99 15.99 -9.32
CA MET A 37 18.60 17.13 -10.17
C MET A 37 18.76 18.49 -9.48
N LYS A 38 18.68 18.55 -8.15
CA LYS A 38 18.96 19.78 -7.37
C LYS A 38 20.45 20.02 -7.14
N HIS A 39 21.27 18.98 -7.24
CA HIS A 39 22.71 19.01 -7.06
C HIS A 39 23.44 18.29 -8.20
N PRO A 40 23.26 18.73 -9.46
CA PRO A 40 23.72 17.98 -10.65
C PRO A 40 25.24 17.79 -10.69
N GLN A 41 26.00 18.65 -10.02
CA GLN A 41 27.46 18.53 -9.89
C GLN A 41 27.92 17.27 -9.16
N TYR A 42 27.04 16.61 -8.40
CA TYR A 42 27.33 15.39 -7.64
C TYR A 42 26.75 14.12 -8.28
N LEU A 43 26.09 14.21 -9.44
CA LEU A 43 25.53 13.06 -10.13
C LEU A 43 26.66 12.25 -10.80
N PHE A 44 26.88 11.03 -10.30
CA PHE A 44 27.87 10.10 -10.88
C PHE A 44 27.24 9.01 -11.75
N ALA A 45 26.10 8.45 -11.31
CA ALA A 45 25.36 7.42 -12.04
C ALA A 45 23.87 7.49 -11.70
N GLU A 46 23.03 7.12 -12.67
CA GLU A 46 21.58 7.00 -12.52
C GLU A 46 21.11 5.58 -12.85
N ASN A 47 19.88 5.24 -12.46
CA ASN A 47 19.27 3.94 -12.74
C ASN A 47 20.10 2.73 -12.23
N ILE A 48 20.73 2.88 -11.06
CA ILE A 48 21.64 1.88 -10.46
C ILE A 48 20.92 0.76 -9.69
N GLN A 49 19.58 0.72 -9.70
CA GLN A 49 18.80 -0.33 -9.05
C GLN A 49 18.96 -1.68 -9.76
N ASP A 50 19.02 -2.76 -8.98
CA ASP A 50 19.08 -4.11 -9.52
C ASP A 50 17.79 -4.50 -10.26
N PHE A 51 16.64 -4.11 -9.70
CA PHE A 51 15.31 -4.41 -10.24
C PHE A 51 14.69 -3.18 -10.90
N LYS A 52 14.64 -3.20 -12.25
CA LYS A 52 14.07 -2.11 -13.05
C LYS A 52 12.59 -1.84 -12.74
N ASN A 53 11.84 -2.86 -12.34
CA ASN A 53 10.41 -2.78 -12.07
C ASN A 53 10.08 -2.60 -10.58
N ASN A 54 11.02 -2.09 -9.78
CA ASN A 54 10.74 -1.75 -8.38
C ASN A 54 9.78 -0.56 -8.32
N THR A 55 8.52 -0.83 -8.01
CA THR A 55 7.45 0.17 -7.95
C THR A 55 6.87 0.25 -6.55
N THR A 56 6.55 1.48 -6.13
CA THR A 56 5.88 1.74 -4.86
C THR A 56 4.47 2.21 -5.13
N ARG A 57 3.48 1.48 -4.60
CA ARG A 57 2.08 1.88 -4.66
C ARG A 57 1.78 2.89 -3.55
N PHE A 58 1.27 4.05 -3.93
CA PHE A 58 0.76 5.07 -3.01
C PHE A 58 -0.78 5.13 -3.04
N LEU A 59 -1.38 5.54 -1.93
CA LEU A 59 -2.81 5.84 -1.84
C LEU A 59 -2.97 7.28 -1.35
N LEU A 60 -3.73 8.08 -2.09
CA LEU A 60 -4.14 9.40 -1.63
C LEU A 60 -5.36 9.25 -0.73
N VAL A 61 -5.20 9.58 0.55
CA VAL A 61 -6.26 9.44 1.55
C VAL A 61 -6.78 10.81 1.92
N LYS A 62 -8.11 10.98 1.87
CA LYS A 62 -8.81 12.18 2.36
C LYS A 62 -9.63 11.82 3.60
N SER A 63 -9.81 12.77 4.50
CA SER A 63 -10.76 12.60 5.60
C SER A 63 -12.16 12.37 5.04
N ARG A 64 -12.91 11.45 5.67
CA ARG A 64 -14.32 11.24 5.35
C ARG A 64 -15.09 12.47 5.88
N GLY A 65 -15.67 13.25 4.96
CA GLY A 65 -16.58 14.34 5.30
C GLY A 65 -17.92 13.81 5.79
N GLU A 66 -19.03 14.46 5.43
CA GLU A 66 -20.38 13.90 5.64
C GLU A 66 -20.50 12.50 5.02
N LEU A 67 -21.42 11.68 5.55
CA LEU A 67 -21.65 10.29 5.15
C LEU A 67 -22.04 10.21 3.66
N GLN A 68 -21.05 10.22 2.78
CA GLN A 68 -21.23 9.83 1.40
C GLN A 68 -21.38 8.31 1.34
N ASP A 69 -22.37 7.89 0.56
CA ASP A 69 -22.51 6.52 0.10
C ASP A 69 -21.22 6.08 -0.62
N TYR A 70 -20.94 4.79 -0.55
CA TYR A 70 -19.75 4.24 -1.20
C TYR A 70 -19.97 4.20 -2.71
N ASP A 71 -19.04 4.82 -3.44
CA ASP A 71 -19.12 4.93 -4.90
C ASP A 71 -18.50 3.68 -5.57
N PHE A 72 -19.33 2.66 -5.79
CA PHE A 72 -18.91 1.45 -6.51
C PHE A 72 -18.78 1.64 -8.02
N THR A 73 -18.96 2.86 -8.55
CA THR A 73 -18.64 3.16 -9.96
C THR A 73 -17.14 3.33 -10.19
N ARG A 74 -16.36 3.51 -9.11
CA ARG A 74 -14.89 3.54 -9.14
C ARG A 74 -14.32 2.16 -9.49
N GLU A 75 -13.09 2.14 -9.98
CA GLU A 75 -12.44 0.89 -10.40
C GLU A 75 -12.28 -0.12 -9.26
N LYS A 76 -11.89 0.33 -8.07
CA LYS A 76 -11.54 -0.54 -6.93
C LYS A 76 -12.18 -0.10 -5.63
N THR A 77 -12.37 -1.04 -4.72
CA THR A 77 -12.76 -0.78 -3.33
C THR A 77 -11.77 -1.42 -2.38
N ALA A 78 -11.31 -0.67 -1.38
CA ALA A 78 -10.54 -1.16 -0.25
C ALA A 78 -11.43 -1.31 0.98
N LEU A 79 -11.28 -2.42 1.69
CA LEU A 79 -11.90 -2.65 2.99
C LEU A 79 -10.95 -3.40 3.92
N PHE A 80 -11.25 -3.39 5.20
CA PHE A 80 -10.74 -4.42 6.09
C PHE A 80 -11.89 -5.25 6.68
N VAL A 81 -11.65 -6.55 6.82
CA VAL A 81 -12.57 -7.53 7.39
C VAL A 81 -12.02 -7.96 8.75
N GLU A 82 -12.91 -8.01 9.74
CA GLU A 82 -12.66 -8.57 11.06
C GLU A 82 -13.48 -9.85 11.24
N PHE A 83 -12.87 -10.81 11.92
CA PHE A 83 -13.58 -12.00 12.40
C PHE A 83 -14.00 -11.82 13.86
N GLN A 84 -15.03 -12.54 14.28
CA GLN A 84 -15.45 -12.58 15.70
C GLN A 84 -14.71 -13.66 16.50
N GLU A 85 -14.13 -14.63 15.80
CA GLU A 85 -13.36 -15.75 16.35
C GLU A 85 -12.22 -16.09 15.39
N ASP A 86 -11.20 -16.81 15.87
CA ASP A 86 -10.19 -17.43 15.00
C ASP A 86 -10.43 -18.95 14.95
N ARG A 87 -10.74 -19.46 13.75
CA ARG A 87 -10.95 -20.89 13.51
C ARG A 87 -10.65 -21.30 12.07
N PRO A 88 -10.36 -22.58 11.81
CA PRO A 88 -10.13 -23.08 10.46
C PRO A 88 -11.27 -22.75 9.48
N GLY A 89 -10.88 -22.38 8.27
CA GLY A 89 -11.79 -22.13 7.15
C GLY A 89 -12.47 -20.75 7.11
N LEU A 90 -12.19 -19.84 8.05
CA LEU A 90 -12.77 -18.48 8.02
C LEU A 90 -12.39 -17.70 6.76
N LEU A 91 -11.11 -17.67 6.42
CA LEU A 91 -10.64 -17.00 5.21
C LEU A 91 -11.27 -17.62 3.96
N TYR A 92 -11.33 -18.95 3.87
CA TYR A 92 -12.00 -19.63 2.76
C TYR A 92 -13.47 -19.22 2.64
N LYS A 93 -14.22 -19.19 3.74
CA LYS A 93 -15.63 -18.75 3.75
C LYS A 93 -15.76 -17.31 3.27
N MET A 94 -14.90 -16.39 3.74
CA MET A 94 -14.89 -15.00 3.27
C MET A 94 -14.61 -14.91 1.76
N LEU A 95 -13.56 -15.57 1.27
CA LEU A 95 -13.20 -15.58 -0.14
C LEU A 95 -14.26 -16.23 -1.03
N SER A 96 -15.00 -17.21 -0.51
CA SER A 96 -16.10 -17.86 -1.23
C SER A 96 -17.24 -16.90 -1.57
N VAL A 97 -17.45 -15.85 -0.76
CA VAL A 97 -18.43 -14.79 -1.05
C VAL A 97 -17.99 -14.00 -2.27
N PHE A 98 -16.77 -13.48 -2.31
CA PHE A 98 -16.27 -12.76 -3.49
C PHE A 98 -16.28 -13.63 -4.75
N ASN A 99 -15.90 -14.91 -4.63
CA ASN A 99 -15.91 -15.86 -5.73
C ASN A 99 -17.34 -16.13 -6.26
N LEU A 100 -18.35 -16.19 -5.40
CA LEU A 100 -19.75 -16.38 -5.81
C LEU A 100 -20.23 -15.27 -6.75
N PHE A 101 -19.76 -14.04 -6.54
CA PHE A 101 -20.09 -12.89 -7.37
C PHE A 101 -19.11 -12.69 -8.55
N GLY A 102 -18.10 -13.56 -8.69
CA GLY A 102 -17.06 -13.40 -9.72
C GLY A 102 -16.17 -12.16 -9.52
N ILE A 103 -16.04 -11.68 -8.29
CA ILE A 103 -15.26 -10.48 -7.97
C ILE A 103 -13.78 -10.83 -7.85
N ASN A 104 -12.94 -10.13 -8.63
CA ASN A 104 -11.49 -10.30 -8.59
C ASN A 104 -10.87 -9.47 -7.45
N LEU A 105 -10.05 -10.13 -6.61
CA LEU A 105 -9.27 -9.46 -5.57
C LEU A 105 -7.92 -9.00 -6.13
N CYS A 106 -7.52 -7.77 -5.83
CA CYS A 106 -6.22 -7.22 -6.22
C CYS A 106 -5.25 -7.05 -5.03
N ARG A 107 -5.74 -7.21 -3.80
CA ARG A 107 -4.92 -7.26 -2.59
C ARG A 107 -5.60 -8.10 -1.53
N LEU A 108 -4.84 -8.94 -0.85
CA LEU A 108 -5.28 -9.69 0.32
C LEU A 108 -4.13 -9.78 1.31
N GLU A 109 -4.24 -9.10 2.45
CA GLU A 109 -3.20 -9.08 3.49
C GLU A 109 -3.79 -9.31 4.87
N SER A 110 -3.31 -10.34 5.57
CA SER A 110 -3.59 -10.53 6.99
C SER A 110 -2.68 -9.64 7.84
N ARG A 111 -3.24 -9.01 8.88
CA ARG A 111 -2.49 -8.33 9.94
C ARG A 111 -3.00 -8.79 11.31
N PRO A 112 -2.15 -8.89 12.33
CA PRO A 112 -2.63 -9.08 13.69
C PRO A 112 -3.57 -7.94 14.09
N SER A 113 -4.70 -8.27 14.72
CA SER A 113 -5.60 -7.29 15.30
C SER A 113 -4.89 -6.51 16.40
N LYS A 114 -5.12 -5.19 16.43
CA LYS A 114 -4.60 -4.31 17.49
C LYS A 114 -5.51 -4.27 18.71
N THR A 115 -6.77 -4.70 18.56
CA THR A 115 -7.81 -4.58 19.59
C THR A 115 -8.04 -5.90 20.30
N THR A 116 -7.95 -7.02 19.59
CA THR A 116 -8.19 -8.35 20.15
C THR A 116 -6.94 -9.23 20.00
N PRO A 117 -6.33 -9.70 21.10
CA PRO A 117 -5.19 -10.61 21.06
C PRO A 117 -5.48 -11.85 20.21
N TRP A 118 -4.48 -12.30 19.46
CA TRP A 118 -4.51 -13.54 18.64
C TRP A 118 -5.51 -13.55 17.49
N MET A 119 -6.20 -12.45 17.24
CA MET A 119 -7.09 -12.32 16.09
C MET A 119 -6.38 -11.66 14.92
N TYR A 120 -6.93 -11.88 13.72
CA TYR A 120 -6.46 -11.27 12.49
C TYR A 120 -7.52 -10.38 11.88
N VAL A 121 -7.06 -9.29 11.27
CA VAL A 121 -7.84 -8.48 10.33
C VAL A 121 -7.28 -8.70 8.93
N PHE A 122 -8.15 -8.65 7.93
CA PHE A 122 -7.77 -8.84 6.53
C PHE A 122 -8.03 -7.56 5.75
N TYR A 123 -6.97 -6.96 5.20
CA TYR A 123 -7.09 -5.90 4.22
C TYR A 123 -7.37 -6.51 2.86
N VAL A 124 -8.45 -6.09 2.22
CA VAL A 124 -8.92 -6.59 0.94
C VAL A 124 -9.13 -5.41 0.00
N ASP A 125 -8.48 -5.46 -1.16
CA ASP A 125 -8.82 -4.60 -2.28
C ASP A 125 -9.41 -5.47 -3.39
N PHE A 126 -10.50 -5.03 -4.01
CA PHE A 126 -11.15 -5.74 -5.10
C PHE A 126 -11.57 -4.80 -6.23
N TYR A 127 -11.74 -5.36 -7.43
CA TYR A 127 -12.27 -4.63 -8.59
C TYR A 127 -13.78 -4.57 -8.51
N ASN A 128 -14.35 -3.38 -8.62
CA ASN A 128 -15.80 -3.20 -8.55
C ASN A 128 -16.48 -3.72 -9.82
N ILE A 129 -17.68 -4.25 -9.60
CA ILE A 129 -18.65 -4.67 -10.62
C ILE A 129 -20.04 -4.18 -10.16
N PRO A 130 -21.08 -4.21 -11.02
CA PRO A 130 -22.42 -3.79 -10.63
C PRO A 130 -22.95 -4.49 -9.36
N GLU A 131 -22.57 -5.74 -9.13
CA GLU A 131 -22.99 -6.56 -7.99
C GLU A 131 -22.10 -6.38 -6.74
N SER A 132 -21.12 -5.47 -6.73
CA SER A 132 -20.22 -5.29 -5.59
C SER A 132 -20.94 -4.94 -4.29
N GLN A 133 -21.98 -4.10 -4.34
CA GLN A 133 -22.78 -3.80 -3.16
C GLN A 133 -23.47 -5.06 -2.62
N ALA A 134 -24.08 -5.86 -3.50
CA ALA A 134 -24.74 -7.10 -3.12
C ALA A 134 -23.77 -8.13 -2.52
N CYS A 135 -22.54 -8.21 -3.04
CA CYS A 135 -21.47 -9.03 -2.45
C CYS A 135 -21.18 -8.61 -1.00
N LEU A 136 -21.10 -7.31 -0.72
CA LEU A 136 -20.83 -6.81 0.63
C LEU A 136 -22.02 -7.05 1.58
N ASP A 137 -23.25 -6.99 1.09
CA ASP A 137 -24.44 -7.35 1.87
C ASP A 137 -24.44 -8.84 2.26
N VAL A 138 -24.06 -9.73 1.34
CA VAL A 138 -23.86 -11.17 1.63
C VAL A 138 -22.70 -11.38 2.60
N LEU A 139 -21.62 -10.61 2.47
CA LEU A 139 -20.48 -10.67 3.40
C LEU A 139 -20.93 -10.30 4.82
N LYS A 140 -21.73 -9.24 4.97
CA LYS A 140 -22.29 -8.79 6.26
C LYS A 140 -23.17 -9.84 6.92
N THR A 141 -24.05 -10.46 6.13
CA THR A 141 -24.98 -11.50 6.63
C THR A 141 -24.28 -12.82 6.96
N SER A 142 -23.08 -13.04 6.41
CA SER A 142 -22.24 -14.22 6.68
C SER A 142 -21.41 -14.10 7.98
N MET A 143 -21.80 -13.20 8.90
CA MET A 143 -21.14 -12.92 10.18
C MET A 143 -19.72 -12.34 10.06
N PHE A 144 -19.39 -11.75 8.90
CA PHE A 144 -18.15 -10.99 8.74
C PHE A 144 -18.42 -9.50 8.99
N ASN A 145 -17.68 -8.92 9.94
CA ASN A 145 -17.65 -7.48 10.11
C ASN A 145 -16.66 -6.91 9.09
N TYR A 146 -17.03 -5.85 8.41
CA TYR A 146 -16.10 -5.15 7.52
C TYR A 146 -16.29 -3.65 7.59
N HIS A 147 -15.21 -2.94 7.25
CA HIS A 147 -15.18 -1.50 7.14
C HIS A 147 -14.62 -1.14 5.79
N ILE A 148 -15.43 -0.47 4.97
CA ILE A 148 -14.95 0.08 3.70
C ILE A 148 -14.08 1.29 4.00
N LEU A 149 -12.84 1.23 3.53
CA LEU A 149 -11.84 2.30 3.63
C LEU A 149 -12.02 3.33 2.50
N GLY A 150 -12.52 2.91 1.35
CA GLY A 150 -12.92 3.78 0.25
C GLY A 150 -12.89 3.09 -1.11
N SER A 151 -13.59 3.70 -2.06
CA SER A 151 -13.56 3.31 -3.47
C SER A 151 -12.75 4.33 -4.27
N TYR A 152 -11.90 3.88 -5.19
CA TYR A 152 -10.91 4.70 -5.88
C TYR A 152 -10.59 4.15 -7.26
N ASP A 153 -10.19 5.06 -8.15
CA ASP A 153 -9.67 4.72 -9.48
C ASP A 153 -8.15 4.58 -9.43
N VAL A 154 -7.57 3.79 -10.35
CA VAL A 154 -6.12 3.74 -10.50
C VAL A 154 -5.67 4.93 -11.35
N TYR A 155 -4.83 5.77 -10.76
CA TYR A 155 -4.10 6.76 -11.53
C TYR A 155 -2.93 6.07 -12.25
N SER A 156 -2.97 6.04 -13.58
CA SER A 156 -1.83 5.71 -14.42
C SER A 156 -1.29 7.01 -15.01
N PRO A 157 -0.02 7.39 -14.78
CA PRO A 157 0.57 8.57 -15.40
C PRO A 157 0.68 8.49 -16.93
N GLU A 158 0.37 7.33 -17.53
CA GLU A 158 0.31 7.12 -18.98
C GLU A 158 -1.10 7.34 -19.58
N ASN A 159 -2.11 7.67 -18.76
CA ASN A 159 -3.47 8.04 -19.20
C ASN A 159 -3.71 9.56 -19.13
#